data_AF-A0A3C1FXW2-F1
#
_entry.id   AF-A0A3C1FXW2-F1
#
_cell.length_a   1.000
_cell.length_b   1.000
_cell.length_c   1.000
_cell.angle_alpha   90.00
_cell.angle_beta   90.00
_cell.angle_gamma   90.00
#
_symmetry.space_group_name_H-M   'P 1'
#
loop_
_entity.id
_entity.type
_entity.pdbx_description
1 polymer ?
#
loop_
_entity_poly.entity_id
_entity_poly.type
_entity_poly.pdbx_seq_one_letter_code
_entity_poly.pdbx_strand_id
1 'polypeptide(L)' 'MRRRGLGWAGTLTMALLACGCSQQTANTYQGYVEGEFVYMASSQAGQLVNLAVQRGQKVVAGALLFALEYKVNSRSIQT' A
#
# COMPACT_ATOMS: atom_id res chain seq x y z
N MET A 1 35.62 13.05 57.67
CA MET A 1 34.83 12.28 56.67
C MET A 1 34.22 13.24 55.65
N ARG A 2 34.84 13.37 54.47
CA ARG A 2 34.40 14.26 53.37
C ARG A 2 33.34 13.55 52.52
N ARG A 3 32.07 13.92 52.64
CA ARG A 3 30.95 13.47 51.77
C ARG A 3 31.00 14.07 50.34
N ARG A 4 32.19 14.25 49.75
CA ARG A 4 32.37 14.96 48.46
C ARG A 4 32.01 14.13 47.23
N GLY A 5 31.96 12.80 47.33
CA GLY A 5 31.67 11.91 46.20
C GLY A 5 30.18 11.67 45.91
N LEU A 6 29.28 12.00 46.84
CA LEU A 6 27.85 11.70 46.69
C LEU A 6 27.13 12.67 45.74
N GLY A 7 27.63 13.90 45.60
CA GLY A 7 27.06 14.91 44.70
C GLY A 7 27.29 14.58 43.22
N TRP A 8 28.44 14.01 42.88
CA TRP A 8 28.81 13.71 41.49
C TRP A 8 28.06 12.52 40.90
N ALA A 9 27.72 11.52 41.72
CA ALA A 9 26.89 10.40 41.28
C ALA A 9 25.46 10.85 40.92
N GLY A 10 24.92 11.81 41.69
CA GLY A 10 23.60 12.40 41.43
C GLY A 10 23.55 13.20 40.12
N THR A 11 24.53 14.06 39.89
CA THR A 11 24.62 14.83 38.63
C THR A 11 24.88 13.94 37.42
N LEU A 12 25.68 12.87 37.54
CA LEU A 12 25.91 11.95 36.42
C LEU A 12 24.61 11.24 36.01
N THR A 13 23.85 10.77 37.00
CA THR A 13 22.58 10.08 36.78
C THR A 13 21.54 11.01 36.14
N MET A 14 21.48 12.27 36.59
CA MET A 14 20.61 13.31 36.01
C MET A 14 20.98 13.63 34.56
N ALA A 15 22.28 13.70 34.24
CA ALA A 15 22.75 13.96 32.88
C ALA A 15 22.44 12.79 31.93
N LEU A 16 22.60 11.54 32.40
CA LEU A 16 22.24 10.33 31.65
C LEU A 16 20.74 10.27 31.32
N LEU A 17 19.87 10.66 32.26
CA LEU A 17 18.43 10.73 32.05
C LEU A 17 18.04 11.82 31.02
N ALA A 18 18.77 12.92 30.97
CA ALA A 18 18.51 14.01 30.03
C ALA A 18 18.87 13.65 28.57
N CYS A 19 19.84 12.76 28.33
CA CYS A 19 20.26 12.36 26.99
C CYS A 19 19.21 11.51 26.22
N GLY A 20 18.20 10.96 26.89
CA GLY A 20 17.11 10.20 26.23
C GLY A 20 15.99 11.08 25.66
N CYS A 21 15.95 12.36 26.01
CA CYS A 21 14.92 13.30 25.55
C CYS A 21 15.32 13.93 24.21
N SER A 22 15.44 13.11 23.16
CA SER A 22 15.60 13.60 21.79
C SER A 22 14.26 13.56 21.09
N GLN A 23 13.78 14.71 20.59
CA GLN A 23 12.62 14.76 19.69
C GLN A 23 13.00 14.09 18.38
N GLN A 24 12.55 12.86 18.18
CA GLN A 24 12.62 12.22 16.88
C GLN A 24 11.66 12.96 15.96
N THR A 25 12.18 13.65 14.95
CA THR A 25 11.38 14.23 13.87
C THR A 25 10.79 13.08 13.05
N ALA A 26 9.67 12.55 13.52
CA ALA A 26 8.94 11.55 12.78
C ALA A 26 8.36 12.24 11.54
N ASN A 27 8.81 11.83 10.36
CA ASN A 27 8.29 12.30 9.08
C ASN A 27 6.92 11.64 8.82
N THR A 28 5.98 11.88 9.74
CA THR A 28 4.66 11.28 9.77
C THR A 28 3.68 12.27 9.19
N TYR A 29 3.11 11.91 8.05
CA TYR A 29 2.06 12.68 7.41
C TYR A 29 0.72 12.14 7.87
N GLN A 30 -0.12 13.01 8.42
CA GLN A 30 -1.51 12.69 8.74
C GLN A 30 -2.35 12.98 7.50
N GLY A 31 -2.89 11.95 6.88
CA GLY A 31 -3.67 12.08 5.66
C GLY A 31 -4.23 10.74 5.20
N TYR A 32 -5.20 10.81 4.29
CA TYR A 32 -5.79 9.64 3.65
C TYR A 32 -5.37 9.60 2.18
N VAL A 33 -5.14 8.40 1.65
CA VAL A 33 -4.87 8.22 0.22
C VAL A 33 -6.18 7.95 -0.48
N GLU A 34 -6.61 8.89 -1.31
CA GLU A 34 -7.76 8.71 -2.19
C GLU A 34 -7.33 8.07 -3.51
N GLY A 35 -8.22 7.27 -4.08
CA GLY A 35 -8.03 6.62 -5.38
C GLY A 35 -9.29 6.74 -6.21
N GLU A 36 -9.12 7.02 -7.50
CA GLU A 36 -10.19 6.92 -8.49
C GLU A 36 -10.19 5.51 -9.07
N PHE A 37 -11.33 4.82 -8.94
CA PHE A 37 -11.47 3.45 -9.40
C PHE A 37 -12.34 3.38 -10.65
N VAL A 38 -11.86 2.64 -11.65
CA VAL A 38 -12.62 2.34 -12.85
C VAL A 38 -13.06 0.88 -12.85
N TYR A 39 -14.29 0.65 -13.26
CA TYR A 39 -14.80 -0.69 -13.51
C TYR A 39 -14.55 -1.03 -14.98
N MET A 40 -13.73 -2.05 -15.23
CA MET A 40 -13.48 -2.55 -16.58
C MET A 40 -14.36 -3.76 -16.89
N ALA A 41 -14.91 -3.78 -18.09
CA ALA A 41 -15.67 -4.88 -18.65
C ALA A 41 -15.38 -5.01 -20.16
N SER A 42 -15.68 -6.20 -20.71
CA SER A 42 -15.61 -6.44 -22.16
C SER A 42 -16.81 -5.81 -22.87
N SER A 43 -16.62 -5.35 -24.10
CA SER A 43 -17.73 -4.92 -24.99
C SER A 43 -18.57 -6.09 -25.52
N GLN A 44 -18.05 -7.31 -25.41
CA GLN A 44 -18.69 -8.55 -25.83
C GLN A 44 -19.14 -9.35 -24.60
N ALA A 45 -20.33 -9.94 -24.70
CA ALA A 45 -20.81 -10.90 -23.71
C ALA A 45 -20.11 -12.26 -23.87
N GLY A 46 -19.90 -12.97 -22.76
CA GLY A 46 -19.34 -14.33 -22.75
C GLY A 46 -19.16 -14.85 -21.34
N GLN A 47 -19.02 -16.17 -21.19
CA GLN A 47 -18.71 -16.78 -19.90
C GLN A 47 -17.24 -16.53 -19.54
N LEU A 48 -16.94 -16.21 -18.29
CA LEU A 48 -15.55 -16.09 -17.82
C LEU A 48 -14.85 -17.44 -17.88
N VAL A 49 -13.75 -17.51 -18.62
CA VAL A 49 -12.94 -18.73 -18.77
C VAL A 49 -11.63 -18.63 -17.98
N ASN A 50 -11.07 -17.42 -17.86
CA ASN A 50 -9.84 -17.20 -17.12
C ASN A 50 -9.84 -15.83 -16.42
N LEU A 51 -9.35 -15.78 -15.18
CA LEU A 51 -9.07 -14.56 -14.44
C LEU A 51 -7.55 -14.50 -14.18
N ALA A 52 -6.85 -13.66 -14.93
CA ALA A 52 -5.39 -13.66 -15.00
C ALA A 52 -4.72 -12.81 -13.90
N VAL A 53 -5.52 -12.09 -13.10
CA VAL A 53 -5.04 -11.16 -12.08
C VAL A 53 -5.71 -11.40 -10.74
N GLN A 54 -5.05 -10.97 -9.67
CA GLN A 54 -5.58 -11.03 -8.30
C GLN A 54 -5.68 -9.63 -7.68
N ARG A 55 -6.49 -9.52 -6.62
CA ARG A 55 -6.64 -8.26 -5.89
C ARG A 55 -5.29 -7.78 -5.35
N GLY A 56 -5.01 -6.49 -5.53
CA GLY A 56 -3.75 -5.86 -5.08
C GLY A 56 -2.57 -6.05 -6.05
N GLN A 57 -2.74 -6.84 -7.11
CA GLN A 57 -1.72 -7.00 -8.14
C GLN A 57 -1.57 -5.70 -8.95
N LYS A 58 -0.32 -5.22 -9.08
CA LYS A 58 0.01 -4.11 -9.98
C LYS A 58 0.08 -4.62 -11.42
N VAL A 59 -0.53 -3.90 -12.35
CA VAL A 59 -0.57 -4.26 -13.77
C VAL A 59 -0.13 -3.07 -14.62
N VAL A 60 0.40 -3.36 -15.81
CA VAL A 60 0.76 -2.34 -16.81
C VAL A 60 -0.38 -2.18 -17.81
N ALA A 61 -0.39 -1.07 -18.56
CA ALA A 61 -1.36 -0.87 -19.63
C ALA A 61 -1.26 -1.99 -20.68
N GLY A 62 -2.42 -2.51 -21.11
CA GLY A 62 -2.50 -3.63 -22.04
C GLY A 62 -2.31 -5.03 -21.43
N ALA A 63 -2.13 -5.13 -20.11
CA ALA A 63 -2.09 -6.43 -19.44
C ALA A 63 -3.41 -7.21 -19.59
N LEU A 64 -3.33 -8.53 -19.78
CA LEU A 64 -4.49 -9.42 -19.79
C LEU A 64 -5.09 -9.48 -18.38
N LEU A 65 -6.34 -9.06 -18.23
CA LEU A 65 -7.05 -9.09 -16.94
C LEU A 65 -7.93 -10.33 -16.81
N PHE A 66 -8.70 -10.65 -17.84
CA PHE A 66 -9.57 -11.82 -17.90
C PHE A 66 -9.80 -12.24 -19.36
N ALA A 67 -10.24 -13.49 -19.56
CA ALA A 67 -10.65 -14.01 -20.85
C ALA A 67 -12.08 -14.55 -20.78
N LEU A 68 -12.88 -14.22 -21.79
CA LEU A 68 -14.24 -14.72 -21.98
C LEU A 68 -14.27 -15.82 -23.04
N GLU A 69 -15.26 -16.68 -22.99
CA GLU A 69 -15.58 -17.63 -24.06
C GLU A 69 -15.95 -16.87 -25.33
N TYR A 70 -15.35 -17.24 -26.47
CA TYR A 70 -15.64 -16.65 -27.76
C TYR A 70 -16.67 -17.48 -28.52
N LYS A 71 -17.87 -16.93 -28.73
CA LYS A 71 -18.88 -17.49 -29.65
C LYS A 71 -19.10 -16.51 -30.80
N VAL A 72 -18.69 -16.90 -32.00
CA VAL A 72 -19.02 -16.18 -33.23
C VAL A 72 -20.52 -16.31 -33.49
N ASN A 73 -21.25 -15.19 -33.46
CA ASN A 73 -22.61 -15.15 -33.98
C ASN A 73 -22.56 -14.73 -35.46
N SER A 74 -22.49 -15.70 -36.38
CA SER A 74 -22.64 -15.46 -37.80
C SER A 74 -24.13 -15.30 -38.14
N ARG A 75 -24.68 -14.10 -37.95
CA ARG A 75 -25.92 -13.71 -38.63
C ARG A 75 -25.59 -13.61 -40.12
N SER A 76 -25.82 -14.70 -40.83
CA SER A 76 -25.93 -14.71 -42.28
C SER A 76 -27.02 -13.71 -42.69
N ILE A 77 -26.61 -12.59 -43.28
CA ILE A 77 -27.50 -11.82 -44.13
C ILE A 77 -27.79 -12.72 -45.33
N GLN A 78 -28.92 -13.42 -45.29
CA GLN A 78 -29.56 -13.95 -46.47
C GLN A 78 -30.61 -12.90 -46.85
N THR A 79 -30.29 -12.10 -47.87
CA THR A 79 -31.28 -11.30 -48.63
C THR A 79 -31.85 -12.18 -49.73
#